data_AF-A0A9E1W2A7-F1
#
_entry.id   AF-A0A9E1W2A7-F1
#
_cell.length_a   1.000
_cell.length_b   1.000
_cell.length_c   1.000
_cell.angle_alpha   90.00
_cell.angle_beta   90.00
_cell.angle_gamma   90.00
#
_symmetry.space_group_name_H-M   'P 1'
#
loop_
_entity.id
_entity.type
_entity.pdbx_description
1 polymer ?
#
loop_
_entity_poly.entity_id
_entity_poly.type
_entity_poly.pdbx_seq_one_letter_code
_entity_poly.pdbx_strand_id
1 'polypeptide(L)'
;MLDITNDIEDSVPSKQFNISLNAYEGPIDLLLELARKQKVDLSEISILELAEQYIRFINEYQDIHLEIAADYLVMAAWLTYLKSRLLLPKEEKSEDHTPEELEEALKYQLQRLEAFQSASKKLYKRPLIGRDIFYGGSSEGLKVKYNITYSSTLFDLLRAYSTIIQQDEKPSHLTIAFSELYSVDKAIQRLKNIFG
;
A
#
# COMPACT_ATOMS: atom_id res chain seq x y z
N MET A 1 -39.46 5.42 42.66
CA MET A 1 -38.46 4.40 43.05
C MET A 1 -37.95 3.81 41.75
N LEU A 2 -36.76 4.29 41.38
CA LEU A 2 -35.87 3.92 40.27
C LEU A 2 -36.35 4.19 38.83
N ASP A 3 -35.81 5.29 38.31
CA ASP A 3 -35.72 5.71 36.93
C ASP A 3 -35.04 4.65 36.05
N ILE A 4 -35.62 4.42 34.86
CA ILE A 4 -34.93 3.79 33.75
C ILE A 4 -34.86 4.85 32.65
N THR A 5 -33.96 5.83 32.86
CA THR A 5 -33.43 6.65 31.78
C THR A 5 -32.51 5.74 30.97
N ASN A 6 -33.07 5.15 29.92
CA ASN A 6 -32.30 4.45 28.92
C ASN A 6 -31.61 5.52 28.08
N ASP A 7 -30.40 5.89 28.50
CA ASP A 7 -29.45 6.69 27.74
C ASP A 7 -29.10 5.95 26.45
N ILE A 8 -29.94 6.13 25.43
CA ILE A 8 -29.56 5.91 24.05
C ILE A 8 -28.95 7.23 23.62
N GLU A 9 -27.69 7.44 24.01
CA GLU A 9 -26.83 8.36 23.28
C GLU A 9 -26.75 7.82 21.85
N ASP A 10 -27.45 8.49 20.94
CA ASP A 10 -27.27 8.36 19.51
C ASP A 10 -25.77 8.55 19.20
N SER A 11 -25.06 7.44 19.07
CA SER A 11 -23.72 7.41 18.48
C SER A 11 -23.90 7.76 17.01
N VAL A 12 -23.93 9.05 16.71
CA VAL A 12 -23.69 9.56 15.38
C VAL A 12 -22.40 8.89 14.91
N PRO A 13 -22.39 8.13 13.80
CA PRO A 13 -21.14 7.70 13.23
C PRO A 13 -20.53 8.97 12.62
N SER A 14 -19.81 9.72 13.45
CA SER A 14 -18.76 10.60 12.95
C SER A 14 -17.93 9.70 12.05
N LYS A 15 -17.93 10.03 10.77
CA LYS A 15 -17.14 9.37 9.75
C LYS A 15 -15.68 9.77 9.97
N GLN A 16 -15.16 9.54 11.18
CA GLN A 16 -13.75 9.62 11.51
C GLN A 16 -13.13 8.38 10.90
N PHE A 17 -12.66 8.59 9.68
CA PHE A 17 -11.93 7.61 8.91
C PHE A 17 -10.57 7.46 9.61
N ASN A 18 -10.40 6.39 10.39
CA ASN A 18 -9.12 6.01 10.98
C ASN A 18 -8.19 5.57 9.84
N ILE A 19 -7.54 6.52 9.19
CA ILE A 19 -6.56 6.27 8.13
C ILE A 19 -5.24 5.93 8.81
N SER A 20 -4.83 4.66 8.79
CA SER A 20 -3.53 4.29 9.34
C SER A 20 -2.41 4.53 8.32
N LEU A 21 -1.34 5.23 8.72
CA LEU A 21 -0.16 5.48 7.87
C LEU A 21 0.50 4.20 7.36
N ASN A 22 0.37 3.09 8.10
CA ASN A 22 0.92 1.78 7.74
C ASN A 22 0.26 1.13 6.51
N ALA A 23 -0.85 1.67 6.01
CA ALA A 23 -1.55 1.14 4.84
C ALA A 23 -0.94 1.63 3.51
N TYR A 24 -0.03 2.60 3.54
CA TYR A 24 0.55 3.23 2.36
C TYR A 24 2.00 2.78 2.15
N GLU A 25 2.38 2.57 0.90
CA GLU A 25 3.76 2.21 0.55
C GLU A 25 4.74 3.39 0.64
N GLY A 26 4.27 4.60 0.92
CA GLY A 26 5.10 5.78 1.13
C GLY A 26 4.34 7.12 1.09
N PRO A 27 5.05 8.24 1.31
CA PRO A 27 4.43 9.57 1.40
C PRO A 27 3.78 10.03 0.08
N ILE A 28 4.33 9.62 -1.06
CA ILE A 28 3.79 9.97 -2.38
C ILE A 28 2.50 9.22 -2.71
N ASP A 29 2.34 8.00 -2.18
CA ASP A 29 1.11 7.21 -2.34
C ASP A 29 -0.02 7.81 -1.51
N LEU A 30 0.30 8.26 -0.29
CA LEU A 30 -0.64 9.04 0.53
C LEU A 30 -1.08 10.34 -0.18
N LEU A 31 -0.14 11.07 -0.79
CA LEU A 31 -0.47 12.26 -1.59
C LEU A 31 -1.39 11.93 -2.76
N LEU A 32 -1.12 10.84 -3.48
CA LEU A 32 -1.97 10.39 -4.58
C LEU A 32 -3.39 10.04 -4.10
N GLU A 33 -3.52 9.42 -2.94
CA GLU A 33 -4.83 9.10 -2.36
C GLU A 33 -5.60 10.35 -1.92
N LEU A 34 -4.92 11.34 -1.32
CA LEU A 34 -5.51 12.64 -1.00
C LEU A 34 -5.94 13.39 -2.26
N ALA A 35 -5.13 13.37 -3.31
CA ALA A 35 -5.44 13.97 -4.60
C ALA A 35 -6.69 13.33 -5.24
N ARG A 36 -6.81 12.00 -5.21
CA ARG A 36 -8.00 11.28 -5.70
C ARG A 36 -9.28 11.67 -4.95
N LYS A 37 -9.20 11.95 -3.64
CA LYS A 37 -10.36 12.36 -2.83
C LYS A 37 -10.93 13.71 -3.25
N GLN A 38 -10.11 14.61 -3.80
CA GLN A 38 -10.58 15.89 -4.32
C GLN A 38 -11.44 15.74 -5.59
N LYS A 39 -11.44 14.56 -6.24
CA LYS A 39 -12.21 14.26 -7.47
C LYS A 39 -11.92 15.23 -8.64
N VAL A 40 -10.73 15.81 -8.66
CA VAL A 40 -10.25 16.67 -9.75
C VAL A 40 -9.18 15.92 -10.53
N ASP A 41 -9.11 16.14 -11.84
CA ASP A 41 -8.04 15.58 -12.69
C ASP A 41 -6.69 16.06 -12.17
N LEU A 42 -5.69 15.15 -12.05
CA LEU A 42 -4.36 15.44 -11.47
C LEU A 42 -3.65 16.65 -12.12
N SER A 43 -3.97 16.97 -13.37
CA SER A 43 -3.44 18.14 -14.09
C SER A 43 -3.94 19.48 -13.52
N GLU A 44 -5.18 19.51 -13.03
CA GLU A 44 -5.89 20.72 -12.58
C GLU A 44 -5.88 20.85 -11.05
N ILE A 45 -5.21 19.94 -10.34
CA ILE A 45 -5.18 19.95 -8.87
C ILE A 45 -4.38 21.16 -8.38
N SER A 46 -4.94 21.85 -7.39
CA SER A 46 -4.23 22.84 -6.59
C SER A 46 -3.26 22.13 -5.64
N ILE A 47 -1.97 22.15 -5.96
CA ILE A 47 -0.92 21.57 -5.10
C ILE A 47 -0.88 22.25 -3.74
N LEU A 48 -1.25 23.52 -3.66
CA LEU A 48 -1.32 24.25 -2.39
C LEU A 48 -2.39 23.64 -1.45
N GLU A 49 -3.57 23.33 -1.98
CA GLU A 49 -4.63 22.68 -1.20
C GLU A 49 -4.24 21.24 -0.81
N LEU A 50 -3.62 20.51 -1.73
CA LEU A 50 -3.12 19.16 -1.45
C LEU A 50 -2.04 19.16 -0.36
N ALA A 51 -1.13 20.12 -0.39
CA ALA A 51 -0.09 20.31 0.63
C ALA A 51 -0.70 20.58 2.01
N GLU A 52 -1.73 21.43 2.10
CA GLU A 52 -2.43 21.68 3.35
C GLU A 52 -3.13 20.44 3.90
N GLN A 53 -3.79 19.66 3.04
CA GLN A 53 -4.43 18.42 3.45
C GLN A 53 -3.41 17.41 3.97
N TYR A 54 -2.26 17.28 3.30
CA TYR A 54 -1.18 16.40 3.74
C TYR A 54 -0.62 16.83 5.10
N ILE A 55 -0.27 18.10 5.28
CA ILE A 55 0.30 18.61 6.53
C ILE A 55 -0.70 18.43 7.68
N ARG A 56 -1.98 18.72 7.45
CA ARG A 56 -3.05 18.51 8.44
C ARG A 56 -3.15 17.04 8.84
N PHE A 57 -3.10 16.15 7.85
CA PHE A 57 -3.15 14.72 8.07
C PHE A 57 -1.97 14.23 8.93
N ILE A 58 -0.75 14.67 8.63
CA ILE A 58 0.44 14.30 9.40
C ILE A 58 0.37 14.84 10.84
N ASN A 59 -0.11 16.07 11.05
CA ASN A 59 -0.25 16.65 12.39
C ASN A 59 -1.29 15.90 13.24
N GLU A 60 -2.47 15.61 12.69
CA GLU A 60 -3.52 14.84 13.39
C GLU A 60 -3.02 13.43 13.75
N TYR A 61 -2.20 12.83 12.89
CA TYR A 61 -1.65 11.49 13.13
C TYR A 61 -0.48 11.51 14.13
N GLN A 62 0.32 12.59 14.16
CA GLN A 62 1.43 12.77 15.10
C GLN A 62 0.96 12.85 16.55
N ASP A 63 -0.16 13.52 16.81
CA ASP A 63 -0.71 13.68 18.16
C ASP A 63 -1.14 12.32 18.78
N ILE A 64 -1.40 11.32 17.93
CA ILE A 64 -1.89 10.00 18.34
C ILE A 64 -0.78 8.93 18.26
N HIS A 65 0.15 9.06 17.31
CA HIS A 65 1.19 8.07 17.03
C HIS A 65 2.54 8.73 16.71
N LEU A 66 3.46 8.72 17.68
CA LEU A 66 4.81 9.31 17.56
C LEU A 66 5.75 8.54 16.61
N GLU A 67 5.38 7.32 16.21
CA GLU A 67 6.16 6.44 15.33
C GLU A 67 5.94 6.76 13.85
N ILE A 68 6.12 8.04 13.48
CA ILE A 68 6.04 8.47 12.08
C ILE A 68 7.35 8.11 11.39
N ALA A 69 7.27 7.46 10.22
CA ALA A 69 8.45 7.19 9.41
C ALA A 69 9.08 8.51 8.89
N ALA A 70 10.42 8.58 8.90
CA ALA A 70 11.18 9.77 8.55
C ALA A 70 10.79 10.35 7.17
N ASP A 71 10.48 9.49 6.20
CA ASP A 71 10.11 9.89 4.83
C ASP A 71 8.86 10.77 4.78
N TYR A 72 7.91 10.59 5.70
CA TYR A 72 6.69 11.41 5.76
C TYR A 72 6.96 12.81 6.30
N LEU A 73 7.83 12.93 7.31
CA LEU A 73 8.22 14.23 7.86
C LEU A 73 9.07 15.03 6.86
N VAL A 74 9.95 14.35 6.13
CA VAL A 74 10.71 14.97 5.03
C VAL A 74 9.75 15.54 3.99
N MET A 75 8.72 14.78 3.61
CA MET A 75 7.75 15.26 2.64
C MET A 75 6.87 16.40 3.19
N ALA A 76 6.46 16.35 4.46
CA ALA A 76 5.72 17.42 5.12
C ALA A 76 6.52 18.74 5.15
N ALA A 77 7.81 18.66 5.49
CA ALA A 77 8.71 19.81 5.50
C ALA A 77 8.88 20.39 4.09
N TRP A 78 9.07 19.53 3.09
CA TRP A 78 9.19 19.94 1.70
C TRP A 78 7.91 20.61 1.16
N LEU A 79 6.73 20.05 1.46
CA LEU A 79 5.44 20.66 1.10
C LEU A 79 5.21 22.00 1.81
N THR A 80 5.66 22.12 3.07
CA THR A 80 5.60 23.38 3.82
C THR A 80 6.49 24.45 3.17
N TYR A 81 7.69 24.07 2.75
CA TYR A 81 8.60 24.92 1.99
C TYR A 81 7.98 25.36 0.66
N LEU A 82 7.44 24.41 -0.12
CA LEU A 82 6.79 24.69 -1.39
C LEU A 82 5.59 25.63 -1.21
N LYS A 83 4.75 25.39 -0.20
CA LYS A 83 3.62 26.26 0.15
C LYS A 83 4.08 27.68 0.48
N SER A 84 5.10 27.83 1.31
CA SER A 84 5.65 29.14 1.68
C SER A 84 6.10 29.91 0.43
N ARG A 85 6.84 29.25 -0.47
CA ARG A 85 7.34 29.88 -1.70
C ARG A 85 6.25 30.23 -2.70
N LEU A 86 5.21 29.40 -2.83
CA LEU A 86 4.06 29.71 -3.70
C LEU A 86 3.24 30.92 -3.20
N LEU A 87 3.25 31.19 -1.90
CA LEU A 87 2.51 32.31 -1.29
C LEU A 87 3.30 33.62 -1.24
N LEU A 88 4.63 33.56 -1.34
CA LEU A 88 5.48 34.73 -1.29
C LEU A 88 5.53 35.44 -2.66
N PRO A 89 5.59 36.79 -2.69
CA PRO A 89 5.80 37.52 -3.93
C PRO A 89 7.15 37.13 -4.55
N LYS A 90 7.19 37.03 -5.88
CA LYS A 90 8.36 36.56 -6.65
C LYS A 90 9.60 37.38 -6.29
N GLU A 91 10.55 36.77 -5.61
CA GLU A 91 11.88 37.36 -5.45
C GLU A 91 12.64 37.25 -6.78
N GLU A 92 13.30 38.32 -7.22
CA GLU A 92 14.17 38.32 -8.41
C GLU A 92 15.44 37.45 -8.25
N LYS A 93 15.59 36.76 -7.12
CA LYS A 93 16.80 36.00 -6.83
C LYS A 93 16.77 34.61 -7.48
N SER A 94 17.87 34.35 -8.16
CA SER A 94 18.28 33.12 -8.82
C SER A 94 18.35 31.93 -7.86
N GLU A 95 17.23 31.25 -7.66
CA GLU A 95 17.24 29.82 -7.29
C GLU A 95 17.18 28.99 -8.58
N ASP A 96 17.76 27.77 -8.54
CA ASP A 96 17.86 26.89 -9.71
C ASP A 96 16.51 26.52 -10.32
N HIS A 97 15.43 26.59 -9.52
CA HIS A 97 14.06 26.28 -9.95
C HIS A 97 13.05 27.29 -9.39
N THR A 98 12.09 27.65 -10.23
CA THR A 98 10.94 28.49 -9.83
C THR A 98 9.94 27.68 -8.99
N PRO A 99 9.17 28.31 -8.09
CA PRO A 99 8.12 27.62 -7.33
C PRO A 99 7.12 26.89 -8.23
N GLU A 100 6.79 27.48 -9.38
CA GLU A 100 5.90 26.89 -10.37
C GLU A 100 6.49 25.63 -11.03
N GLU A 101 7.80 25.61 -11.32
CA GLU A 101 8.48 24.40 -11.82
C GLU A 101 8.47 23.26 -10.80
N LEU A 102 8.67 23.57 -9.52
CA LEU A 102 8.59 22.58 -8.44
C LEU A 102 7.18 21.99 -8.32
N GLU A 103 6.16 22.84 -8.48
CA GLU A 103 4.76 22.42 -8.51
C GLU A 103 4.51 21.45 -9.68
N GLU A 104 4.94 21.83 -10.89
CA GLU A 104 4.76 21.03 -12.10
C GLU A 104 5.50 19.69 -12.01
N ALA A 105 6.71 19.69 -11.47
CA ALA A 105 7.47 18.46 -11.23
C ALA A 105 6.73 17.50 -10.28
N LEU A 106 6.10 18.01 -9.22
CA LEU A 106 5.31 17.19 -8.30
C LEU A 106 4.06 16.63 -8.98
N LYS A 107 3.32 17.46 -9.72
CA LYS A 107 2.16 17.00 -10.50
C LYS A 107 2.54 15.87 -11.45
N TYR A 108 3.65 16.03 -12.16
CA TYR A 108 4.18 15.01 -13.06
C TYR A 108 4.50 13.71 -12.32
N GLN A 109 5.12 13.78 -11.13
CA GLN A 109 5.40 12.58 -10.33
C GLN A 109 4.13 11.85 -9.91
N LEU A 110 3.08 12.57 -9.48
CA LEU A 110 1.80 11.99 -9.10
C LEU A 110 1.09 11.33 -10.30
N GLN A 111 1.05 12.01 -11.45
CA GLN A 111 0.50 11.44 -12.69
C GLN A 111 1.24 10.19 -13.12
N ARG A 112 2.58 10.20 -13.02
CA ARG A 112 3.41 9.04 -13.36
C ARG A 112 3.10 7.86 -12.43
N LEU A 113 2.98 8.10 -11.13
CA LEU A 113 2.62 7.08 -10.15
C LEU A 113 1.23 6.51 -10.42
N GLU A 114 0.25 7.36 -10.72
CA GLU A 114 -1.10 6.93 -11.08
C GLU A 114 -1.08 6.04 -12.33
N ALA A 115 -0.38 6.45 -13.38
CA ALA A 115 -0.23 5.68 -14.61
C ALA A 115 0.34 4.29 -14.32
N PHE A 116 1.40 4.20 -13.50
CA PHE A 116 1.98 2.92 -13.09
C PHE A 116 1.01 2.06 -12.26
N GLN A 117 0.31 2.64 -11.28
CA GLN A 117 -0.69 1.90 -10.51
C GLN A 117 -1.82 1.38 -11.42
N SER A 118 -2.27 2.19 -12.39
CA SER A 118 -3.32 1.79 -13.32
C SER A 118 -2.86 0.66 -14.26
N ALA A 119 -1.63 0.73 -14.76
CA ALA A 119 -1.03 -0.29 -15.59
C ALA A 119 -0.84 -1.58 -14.81
N SER A 120 -0.32 -1.49 -13.57
CA SER A 120 -0.17 -2.61 -12.65
C SER A 120 -1.52 -3.30 -12.39
N LYS A 121 -2.57 -2.53 -12.04
CA LYS A 121 -3.93 -3.07 -11.86
C LYS A 121 -4.45 -3.78 -13.11
N LYS A 122 -4.20 -3.24 -14.31
CA LYS A 122 -4.57 -3.89 -15.58
C LYS A 122 -3.80 -5.19 -15.80
N LEU A 123 -2.53 -5.21 -15.44
CA LEU A 123 -1.64 -6.37 -15.59
C LEU A 123 -2.05 -7.49 -14.62
N TYR A 124 -2.30 -7.15 -13.36
CA TYR A 124 -2.77 -8.08 -12.32
C TYR A 124 -4.14 -8.71 -12.62
N LYS A 125 -4.99 -8.02 -13.38
CA LYS A 125 -6.27 -8.56 -13.84
C LYS A 125 -6.14 -9.60 -14.95
N ARG A 126 -4.97 -9.71 -15.60
CA ARG A 126 -4.78 -10.68 -16.68
C ARG A 126 -4.67 -12.09 -16.11
N PRO A 127 -5.23 -13.09 -16.82
CA PRO A 127 -5.11 -14.47 -16.40
C PRO A 127 -3.65 -14.91 -16.48
N LEU A 128 -3.17 -15.57 -15.42
CA LEU A 128 -1.82 -16.10 -15.34
C LEU A 128 -1.79 -17.54 -15.84
N ILE A 129 -0.80 -17.85 -16.69
CA ILE A 129 -0.53 -19.20 -17.12
C ILE A 129 -0.04 -20.04 -15.93
N GLY A 130 -0.58 -21.24 -15.76
CA GLY A 130 -0.29 -22.13 -14.63
C GLY A 130 -1.07 -21.81 -13.35
N ARG A 131 -1.84 -20.72 -13.32
CA ARG A 131 -2.80 -20.41 -12.25
C ARG A 131 -4.24 -20.40 -12.75
N ASP A 132 -4.50 -19.57 -13.77
CA ASP A 132 -5.85 -19.32 -14.31
C ASP A 132 -6.04 -19.99 -15.69
N ILE A 133 -4.96 -20.09 -16.48
CA ILE A 133 -4.95 -20.76 -17.79
C ILE A 133 -3.92 -21.88 -17.75
N PHE A 134 -4.33 -23.09 -18.11
CA PHE A 134 -3.44 -24.22 -18.29
C PHE A 134 -3.33 -24.52 -19.79
N TYR A 135 -2.11 -24.81 -20.27
CA TYR A 135 -1.96 -25.28 -21.64
C TYR A 135 -2.58 -26.67 -21.78
N GLY A 136 -3.47 -26.83 -22.75
CA GLY A 136 -3.95 -28.14 -23.16
C GLY A 136 -2.82 -28.89 -23.87
N GLY A 137 -2.43 -30.05 -23.36
CA GLY A 137 -1.52 -30.94 -24.07
C GLY A 137 -2.23 -31.56 -25.26
N SER A 138 -1.91 -31.12 -26.49
CA SER A 138 -2.20 -31.93 -27.66
C SER A 138 -1.32 -33.18 -27.60
N SER A 139 -1.93 -34.34 -27.32
CA SER A 139 -1.24 -35.65 -27.34
C SER A 139 -0.67 -35.97 -28.75
N GLU A 140 -1.26 -35.39 -29.79
CA GLU A 140 -0.86 -35.61 -31.19
C GLU A 140 -0.06 -34.42 -31.73
N GLY A 141 1.21 -34.36 -31.37
CA GLY A 141 2.21 -33.49 -32.00
C GLY A 141 3.32 -34.31 -32.66
N LEU A 142 3.96 -33.75 -33.69
CA LEU A 142 5.16 -34.30 -34.32
C LEU A 142 6.21 -34.60 -33.23
N LYS A 143 6.66 -35.85 -33.12
CA LYS A 143 7.77 -36.24 -32.23
C LYS A 143 9.08 -35.71 -32.82
N VAL A 144 9.34 -34.42 -32.61
CA VAL A 144 10.61 -33.81 -32.97
C VAL A 144 11.66 -34.38 -32.02
N LYS A 145 12.59 -35.16 -32.57
CA LYS A 145 13.70 -35.76 -31.81
C LYS A 145 14.77 -34.68 -31.62
N TYR A 146 14.64 -33.87 -30.57
CA TYR A 146 15.66 -32.89 -30.22
C TYR A 146 16.88 -33.62 -29.63
N ASN A 147 18.06 -33.41 -30.23
CA ASN A 147 19.31 -33.70 -29.55
C ASN A 147 19.65 -32.49 -28.69
N ILE A 148 19.24 -32.51 -27.42
CA ILE A 148 19.51 -31.42 -26.48
C ILE A 148 20.90 -31.66 -25.89
N THR A 149 21.86 -30.82 -26.26
CA THR A 149 23.16 -30.76 -25.61
C THR A 149 23.08 -29.74 -24.48
N TYR A 150 23.06 -30.20 -23.24
CA TYR A 150 23.03 -29.32 -22.08
C TYR A 150 24.44 -28.76 -21.84
N SER A 151 24.62 -27.47 -22.09
CA SER A 151 25.79 -26.72 -21.61
C SER A 151 25.37 -25.95 -20.36
N SER A 152 25.84 -26.38 -19.19
CA SER A 152 25.60 -25.68 -17.93
C SER A 152 26.92 -25.48 -17.20
N THR A 153 27.03 -24.32 -16.57
CA THR A 153 28.18 -23.96 -15.74
C THR A 153 27.87 -24.20 -14.27
N LEU A 154 28.89 -24.22 -13.41
CA LEU A 154 28.70 -24.26 -11.96
C LEU A 154 27.83 -23.09 -11.47
N PHE A 155 27.93 -21.92 -12.11
CA PHE A 155 27.12 -20.75 -11.80
C PHE A 155 25.63 -21.00 -12.03
N ASP A 156 25.25 -21.69 -13.11
CA ASP A 156 23.84 -22.01 -13.39
C ASP A 156 23.26 -22.94 -12.32
N LEU A 157 24.06 -23.88 -11.83
CA LEU A 157 23.67 -24.81 -10.77
C LEU A 157 23.50 -24.09 -9.42
N LEU A 158 24.46 -23.21 -9.06
CA LEU A 158 24.38 -22.40 -7.85
C LEU A 158 23.22 -21.40 -7.90
N ARG A 159 22.94 -20.82 -9.07
CA ARG A 159 21.80 -19.92 -9.29
C ARG A 159 20.48 -20.68 -9.13
N ALA A 160 20.34 -21.86 -9.72
CA ALA A 160 19.14 -22.69 -9.58
C ALA A 160 18.91 -23.10 -8.12
N TYR A 161 19.98 -23.46 -7.40
CA TYR A 161 19.91 -23.77 -5.98
C TYR A 161 19.47 -22.56 -5.13
N SER A 162 20.03 -21.39 -5.40
CA SER A 162 19.63 -20.13 -4.74
C SER A 162 18.14 -19.81 -4.96
N THR A 163 17.64 -19.98 -6.19
CA THR A 163 16.22 -19.74 -6.48
C THR A 163 15.29 -20.69 -5.73
N ILE A 164 15.69 -21.96 -5.51
CA ILE A 164 14.89 -22.93 -4.75
C ILE A 164 14.83 -22.53 -3.27
N ILE A 165 15.98 -22.20 -2.66
CA ILE A 165 16.02 -21.78 -1.25
C ILE A 165 15.19 -20.51 -1.02
N GLN A 166 15.34 -19.50 -1.87
CA GLN A 166 14.56 -18.26 -1.75
C GLN A 166 13.05 -18.45 -1.93
N GLN A 167 12.66 -19.51 -2.62
CA GLN A 167 11.26 -19.84 -2.84
C GLN A 167 10.66 -20.59 -1.65
N ASP A 168 11.44 -21.41 -0.95
CA ASP A 168 11.04 -22.06 0.31
C ASP A 168 10.97 -21.09 1.49
N GLU A 169 11.80 -20.03 1.51
CA GLU A 169 11.73 -18.98 2.54
C GLU A 169 10.49 -18.08 2.44
N LYS A 170 9.83 -18.03 1.27
CA LYS A 170 8.53 -17.37 1.14
C LYS A 170 7.45 -18.35 1.59
N PRO A 171 6.76 -18.13 2.72
CA PRO A 171 5.77 -19.07 3.20
C PRO A 171 4.63 -19.21 2.16
N SER A 172 4.65 -20.30 1.42
CA SER A 172 3.66 -20.66 0.39
C SER A 172 2.37 -21.20 1.00
N HIS A 173 2.40 -21.53 2.29
CA HIS A 173 1.25 -21.95 3.07
C HIS A 173 1.13 -21.10 4.34
N LEU A 174 0.07 -20.29 4.42
CA LEU A 174 -0.49 -19.90 5.70
C LEU A 174 -0.97 -21.20 6.39
N THR A 175 -0.14 -21.76 7.26
CA THR A 175 -0.61 -22.74 8.23
C THR A 175 -1.52 -21.98 9.18
N ILE A 176 -2.82 -21.90 8.84
CA ILE A 176 -3.83 -21.48 9.80
C ILE A 176 -3.67 -22.45 10.96
N ALA A 177 -3.18 -21.97 12.10
CA ALA A 177 -3.16 -22.76 13.31
C ALA A 177 -4.59 -23.28 13.49
N PHE A 178 -4.77 -24.60 13.60
CA PHE A 178 -6.07 -25.15 13.96
C PHE A 178 -6.49 -24.42 15.23
N SER A 179 -7.49 -23.55 15.13
CA SER A 179 -8.18 -23.08 16.32
C SER A 179 -8.63 -24.35 17.02
N GLU A 180 -8.31 -24.50 18.30
CA GLU A 180 -8.83 -25.61 19.09
C GLU A 180 -10.36 -25.45 19.13
N LEU A 181 -11.06 -25.97 18.12
CA LEU A 181 -12.51 -26.05 18.11
C LEU A 181 -12.86 -27.09 19.16
N TYR A 182 -13.12 -26.60 20.36
CA TYR A 182 -13.62 -27.40 21.44
C TYR A 182 -15.05 -27.83 21.11
N SER A 183 -15.33 -29.12 21.17
CA SER A 183 -16.71 -29.56 21.34
C SER A 183 -17.27 -28.93 22.62
N VAL A 184 -18.57 -28.66 22.66
CA VAL A 184 -19.23 -28.00 23.80
C VAL A 184 -18.85 -28.67 25.12
N ASP A 185 -18.83 -30.00 25.15
CA ASP A 185 -18.44 -30.78 26.33
C ASP A 185 -17.00 -30.52 26.78
N LYS A 186 -16.04 -30.45 25.83
CA LYS A 186 -14.63 -30.16 26.15
C LYS A 186 -14.42 -28.71 26.55
N ALA A 187 -15.17 -27.76 25.98
CA ALA A 187 -15.13 -26.35 26.35
C ALA A 187 -15.59 -26.16 27.81
N ILE A 188 -16.68 -26.84 28.19
CA ILE A 188 -17.22 -26.81 29.56
C ILE A 188 -16.23 -27.41 30.55
N GLN A 189 -15.61 -28.57 30.25
CA GLN A 189 -14.60 -29.15 31.13
C GLN A 189 -13.38 -28.25 31.31
N ARG A 190 -12.92 -27.60 30.24
CA ARG A 190 -11.80 -26.65 30.31
C ARG A 190 -12.14 -25.43 31.15
N LEU A 191 -13.31 -24.83 30.97
CA LEU A 191 -13.77 -23.71 31.79
C LEU A 191 -13.89 -24.11 33.26
N LYS A 192 -14.43 -25.29 33.55
CA LYS A 192 -14.54 -25.80 34.91
C LYS A 192 -13.17 -25.96 35.58
N ASN A 193 -12.18 -26.47 34.87
CA ASN A 193 -10.81 -26.57 35.40
C ASN A 193 -10.13 -25.20 35.62
N ILE A 194 -10.54 -24.16 34.90
CA ILE A 194 -9.99 -22.80 35.06
C ILE A 194 -10.63 -22.08 36.25
N PHE A 195 -11.92 -22.31 36.52
CA PHE A 195 -12.68 -21.57 37.52
C PHE A 195 -13.06 -22.37 38.77
N GLY A 196 -12.74 -23.67 38.83
CA GLY A 196 -13.04 -24.57 39.96
C GLY A 196 -14.40 -25.28 39.81
#